data_AF-A0A383EB67-F1
#
_entry.id   AF-A0A383EB67-F1
#
_cell.length_a   1.000
_cell.length_b   1.000
_cell.length_c   1.000
_cell.angle_alpha   90.00
_cell.angle_beta   90.00
_cell.angle_gamma   90.00
#
_symmetry.space_group_name_H-M   'P 1'
#
loop_
_entity.id
_entity.type
_entity.pdbx_description
1 polymer ?
#
loop_
_entity_poly.entity_id
_entity_poly.type
_entity_poly.pdbx_seq_one_letter_code
_entity_poly.pdbx_strand_id
1 'polypeptide(L)'
;EVIEAVKAREKNDIASQYNMSDALFSASFLNACLRHSDDVTMANIAPTVNTRGPLYVHPKGIVKRTHFYALAMYANKLQPNTVPLKIEAEKLTQGENSIDVVDGVASVDETGKTWSIALINRHPSESITCAVNMGDKSLNGKFPATILTADSPEAFNSIENPDRVAPKEVKLMFEKGVVNLPPHSLAIVHIMLTMKGSAVKINGME
;
A
#
# COMPACT_ATOMS: atom_id res chain seq x y z
N GLU A 1 5.61 -33.95 -17.57
CA GLU A 1 5.58 -33.53 -16.15
C GLU A 1 6.78 -32.67 -15.70
N VAL A 2 7.96 -33.23 -15.35
CA VAL A 2 9.08 -32.41 -14.80
C VAL A 2 9.56 -31.31 -15.77
N ILE A 3 9.72 -31.64 -17.06
CA ILE A 3 10.13 -30.67 -18.09
C ILE A 3 9.10 -29.53 -18.24
N GLU A 4 7.82 -29.84 -18.15
CA GLU A 4 6.75 -28.84 -18.25
C GLU A 4 6.70 -27.95 -17.00
N ALA A 5 6.90 -28.53 -15.82
CA ALA A 5 7.01 -27.78 -14.58
C ALA A 5 8.22 -26.83 -14.59
N VAL A 6 9.34 -27.24 -15.19
CA VAL A 6 10.51 -26.36 -15.37
C VAL A 6 10.20 -25.24 -16.36
N LYS A 7 9.60 -25.52 -17.52
CA LYS A 7 9.18 -24.47 -18.48
C LYS A 7 8.18 -23.49 -17.87
N ALA A 8 7.27 -23.96 -17.02
CA ALA A 8 6.34 -23.09 -16.32
C ALA A 8 7.03 -22.07 -15.40
N ARG A 9 8.24 -22.36 -14.89
CA ARG A 9 9.01 -21.42 -14.05
C ARG A 9 9.56 -20.24 -14.83
N GLU A 10 9.79 -20.37 -16.13
CA GLU A 10 10.22 -19.27 -17.00
C GLU A 10 9.19 -18.14 -17.02
N LYS A 11 7.90 -18.47 -16.78
CA LYS A 11 6.84 -17.45 -16.64
C LYS A 11 7.07 -16.50 -15.46
N ASN A 12 7.85 -16.90 -14.45
CA ASN A 12 8.16 -16.02 -13.31
C ASN A 12 9.08 -14.85 -13.68
N ASP A 13 9.70 -14.87 -14.86
CA ASP A 13 10.55 -13.78 -15.34
C ASP A 13 9.77 -12.76 -16.19
N ILE A 14 8.48 -13.03 -16.47
CA ILE A 14 7.59 -12.11 -17.16
C ILE A 14 7.30 -10.92 -16.24
N ALA A 15 7.96 -9.80 -16.51
CA ALA A 15 7.89 -8.60 -15.68
C ALA A 15 6.46 -8.04 -15.51
N SER A 16 5.59 -8.18 -16.52
CA SER A 16 4.22 -7.66 -16.49
C SER A 16 3.30 -8.36 -15.47
N GLN A 17 3.73 -9.49 -14.89
CA GLN A 17 3.01 -10.11 -13.78
C GLN A 17 3.20 -9.37 -12.44
N TYR A 18 4.23 -8.54 -12.30
CA TYR A 18 4.57 -7.80 -11.08
C TYR A 18 4.31 -6.31 -11.29
N ASN A 19 3.04 -5.97 -11.35
CA ASN A 19 2.53 -4.65 -11.75
C ASN A 19 1.94 -3.88 -10.57
N MET A 20 1.37 -2.71 -10.82
CA MET A 20 0.84 -1.84 -9.77
C MET A 20 -0.25 -2.55 -8.93
N SER A 21 -1.08 -3.40 -9.55
CA SER A 21 -2.03 -4.25 -8.82
C SER A 21 -1.36 -5.21 -7.85
N ASP A 22 -0.20 -5.79 -8.20
CA ASP A 22 0.58 -6.67 -7.31
C ASP A 22 1.13 -5.92 -6.09
N ALA A 23 1.50 -4.63 -6.26
CA ALA A 23 1.87 -3.78 -5.14
C ALA A 23 0.69 -3.53 -4.17
N LEU A 24 -0.52 -3.28 -4.70
CA LEU A 24 -1.70 -3.08 -3.86
C LEU A 24 -2.16 -4.35 -3.18
N PHE A 25 -2.05 -5.50 -3.86
CA PHE A 25 -2.28 -6.81 -3.25
C PHE A 25 -1.32 -7.03 -2.08
N SER A 26 -0.03 -6.81 -2.30
CA SER A 26 1.00 -6.94 -1.25
C SER A 26 0.74 -6.01 -0.07
N ALA A 27 0.41 -4.74 -0.33
CA ALA A 27 0.06 -3.77 0.72
C ALA A 27 -1.20 -4.17 1.49
N SER A 28 -2.23 -4.68 0.80
CA SER A 28 -3.47 -5.18 1.42
C SER A 28 -3.20 -6.40 2.30
N PHE A 29 -2.30 -7.28 1.88
CA PHE A 29 -1.87 -8.43 2.69
C PHE A 29 -1.14 -7.97 3.96
N LEU A 30 -0.20 -7.03 3.83
CA LEU A 30 0.50 -6.46 4.98
C LEU A 30 -0.46 -5.75 5.95
N ASN A 31 -1.45 -5.01 5.43
CA ASN A 31 -2.52 -4.43 6.25
C ASN A 31 -3.29 -5.49 7.04
N ALA A 32 -3.63 -6.63 6.41
CA ALA A 32 -4.29 -7.72 7.10
C ALA A 32 -3.40 -8.29 8.22
N CYS A 33 -2.12 -8.58 7.95
CA CYS A 33 -1.19 -9.03 8.99
C CYS A 33 -1.08 -8.05 10.15
N LEU A 34 -0.95 -6.75 9.86
CA LEU A 34 -0.81 -5.70 10.88
C LEU A 34 -2.07 -5.48 11.72
N ARG A 35 -3.26 -5.61 11.12
CA ARG A 35 -4.53 -5.56 11.88
C ARG A 35 -4.73 -6.78 12.78
N HIS A 36 -4.06 -7.88 12.46
CA HIS A 36 -4.11 -9.14 13.21
C HIS A 36 -2.76 -9.44 13.86
N SER A 37 -1.97 -8.42 14.23
CA SER A 37 -0.62 -8.61 14.76
C SER A 37 -0.57 -9.34 16.11
N ASP A 38 -1.70 -9.41 16.81
CA ASP A 38 -1.85 -10.21 18.04
C ASP A 38 -1.76 -11.72 17.75
N ASP A 39 -2.19 -12.16 16.56
CA ASP A 39 -2.13 -13.55 16.10
C ASP A 39 -0.98 -13.79 15.11
N VAL A 40 -0.76 -12.85 14.19
CA VAL A 40 0.24 -12.91 13.12
C VAL A 40 1.47 -12.12 13.52
N THR A 41 2.34 -12.76 14.31
CA THR A 41 3.57 -12.13 14.83
C THR A 41 4.74 -12.13 13.84
N MET A 42 4.65 -12.90 12.75
CA MET A 42 5.68 -12.99 11.71
C MET A 42 5.06 -13.29 10.34
N ALA A 43 5.57 -12.61 9.31
CA ALA A 43 5.27 -12.90 7.91
C ALA A 43 6.55 -12.80 7.08
N ASN A 44 6.72 -13.70 6.10
CA ASN A 44 7.89 -13.75 5.24
C ASN A 44 7.48 -13.73 3.77
N ILE A 45 8.09 -12.83 2.99
CA ILE A 45 7.94 -12.85 1.53
C ILE A 45 8.70 -14.04 0.93
N ALA A 46 8.06 -14.76 0.01
CA ALA A 46 8.62 -15.96 -0.59
C ALA A 46 8.67 -15.87 -2.13
N PRO A 47 9.86 -15.86 -2.75
CA PRO A 47 11.18 -15.57 -2.20
C PRO A 47 11.53 -14.07 -2.29
N THR A 48 12.74 -13.69 -1.88
CA THR A 48 13.20 -12.28 -1.93
C THR A 48 13.78 -11.87 -3.29
N VAL A 49 14.41 -12.80 -4.02
CA VAL A 49 15.17 -12.50 -5.24
C VAL A 49 14.74 -13.42 -6.40
N ASN A 50 14.64 -12.84 -7.60
CA ASN A 50 14.31 -13.45 -8.88
C ASN A 50 12.94 -14.11 -8.93
N THR A 51 12.87 -15.42 -8.76
CA THR A 51 11.66 -16.23 -8.97
C THR A 51 10.49 -15.68 -8.16
N ARG A 52 9.60 -14.86 -8.76
CA ARG A 52 8.52 -14.12 -8.04
C ARG A 52 8.95 -13.13 -6.96
N GLY A 53 10.25 -12.99 -6.71
CA GLY A 53 10.75 -12.09 -5.68
C GLY A 53 10.54 -10.62 -6.01
N PRO A 54 10.49 -9.72 -5.00
CA PRO A 54 10.40 -8.28 -5.19
C PRO A 54 11.62 -7.68 -5.91
N LEU A 55 12.78 -8.33 -5.81
CA LEU A 55 13.99 -7.94 -6.53
C LEU A 55 14.24 -8.89 -7.69
N TYR A 56 14.40 -8.35 -8.89
CA TYR A 56 14.83 -9.12 -10.06
C TYR A 56 16.25 -8.72 -10.45
N VAL A 57 17.19 -9.63 -10.24
CA VAL A 57 18.63 -9.46 -10.50
C VAL A 57 18.96 -10.10 -11.85
N HIS A 58 19.61 -9.32 -12.70
CA HIS A 58 20.03 -9.73 -14.05
C HIS A 58 21.44 -9.21 -14.35
N PRO A 59 22.13 -9.66 -15.42
CA PRO A 59 23.51 -9.27 -15.69
C PRO A 59 23.78 -7.77 -15.84
N LYS A 60 22.75 -6.94 -16.07
CA LYS A 60 22.88 -5.48 -16.22
C LYS A 60 22.49 -4.70 -14.96
N GLY A 61 22.02 -5.36 -13.89
CA GLY A 61 21.61 -4.69 -12.65
C GLY A 61 20.45 -5.35 -11.93
N ILE A 62 19.66 -4.52 -11.24
CA ILE A 62 18.54 -4.94 -10.42
C ILE A 62 17.30 -4.13 -10.82
N VAL A 63 16.20 -4.81 -11.09
CA VAL A 63 14.87 -4.23 -11.21
C VAL A 63 14.14 -4.42 -9.89
N LYS A 64 13.68 -3.32 -9.29
CA LYS A 64 12.76 -3.34 -8.15
C LYS A 64 11.35 -3.48 -8.71
N ARG A 65 10.71 -4.63 -8.50
CA ARG A 65 9.31 -4.84 -8.91
C ARG A 65 8.38 -4.02 -8.02
N THR A 66 7.16 -3.80 -8.47
CA THR A 66 6.22 -2.88 -7.80
C THR A 66 5.97 -3.24 -6.33
N HIS A 67 5.83 -4.54 -6.02
CA HIS A 67 5.65 -5.02 -4.64
C HIS A 67 6.90 -4.87 -3.74
N PHE A 68 8.10 -4.68 -4.31
CA PHE A 68 9.25 -4.23 -3.53
C PHE A 68 8.96 -2.89 -2.85
N TYR A 69 8.36 -1.95 -3.58
CA TYR A 69 8.09 -0.62 -3.06
C TYR A 69 7.00 -0.64 -1.98
N ALA A 70 5.98 -1.49 -2.11
CA ALA A 70 5.03 -1.73 -1.04
C ALA A 70 5.73 -2.23 0.23
N LEU A 71 6.56 -3.28 0.12
CA LEU A 71 7.34 -3.80 1.26
C LEU A 71 8.25 -2.72 1.88
N ALA A 72 8.98 -1.96 1.05
CA ALA A 72 9.88 -0.91 1.50
C ALA A 72 9.13 0.24 2.19
N MET A 73 7.97 0.64 1.67
CA MET A 73 7.13 1.65 2.30
C MET A 73 6.65 1.19 3.67
N TYR A 74 6.13 -0.03 3.80
CA TYR A 74 5.66 -0.55 5.08
C TYR A 74 6.81 -0.71 6.10
N ALA A 75 7.97 -1.20 5.67
CA ALA A 75 9.11 -1.41 6.55
C ALA A 75 9.73 -0.10 7.08
N ASN A 76 9.66 1.00 6.33
CA ASN A 76 10.39 2.23 6.65
C ASN A 76 9.51 3.44 7.00
N LYS A 77 8.20 3.39 6.72
CA LYS A 77 7.30 4.56 6.87
C LYS A 77 6.20 4.35 7.90
N LEU A 78 6.06 3.15 8.48
CA LEU A 78 5.15 2.92 9.60
C LEU A 78 5.82 3.21 10.95
N GLN A 79 4.98 3.30 11.97
CA GLN A 79 5.40 3.43 13.37
C GLN A 79 5.30 2.07 14.08
N PRO A 80 5.98 1.89 15.23
CA PRO A 80 6.10 0.56 15.85
C PRO A 80 4.79 -0.03 16.38
N ASN A 81 3.79 0.78 16.74
CA ASN A 81 2.55 0.28 17.34
C ASN A 81 1.38 0.44 16.38
N THR A 82 0.72 -0.66 16.02
CA THR A 82 -0.55 -0.61 15.29
C THR A 82 -1.67 -0.10 16.20
N VAL A 83 -2.64 0.60 15.63
CA VAL A 83 -3.81 1.10 16.36
C VAL A 83 -5.10 0.63 15.69
N PRO A 84 -6.18 0.39 16.45
CA PRO A 84 -7.48 0.09 15.88
C PRO A 84 -7.92 1.17 14.89
N LEU A 85 -8.28 0.72 13.70
CA LEU A 85 -8.72 1.54 12.59
C LEU A 85 -10.09 1.04 12.11
N LYS A 86 -11.09 1.91 12.13
CA LYS A 86 -12.38 1.62 11.52
C LYS A 86 -12.40 2.15 10.10
N ILE A 87 -12.71 1.29 9.14
CA ILE A 87 -12.89 1.66 7.73
C ILE A 87 -14.34 1.40 7.34
N GLU A 88 -15.00 2.42 6.79
CA GLU A 88 -16.30 2.32 6.14
C GLU A 88 -16.12 2.72 4.68
N ALA A 89 -16.33 1.81 3.75
CA ALA A 89 -16.12 2.08 2.34
C ALA A 89 -17.09 1.29 1.47
N GLU A 90 -17.32 1.78 0.27
CA GLU A 90 -18.08 1.06 -0.74
C GLU A 90 -17.36 -0.20 -1.19
N LYS A 91 -18.14 -1.13 -1.75
CA LYS A 91 -17.64 -2.41 -2.23
C LYS A 91 -17.22 -2.32 -3.69
N LEU A 92 -15.97 -2.65 -3.99
CA LEU A 92 -15.54 -3.02 -5.32
C LEU A 92 -15.95 -4.48 -5.58
N THR A 93 -16.77 -4.71 -6.61
CA THR A 93 -17.36 -6.03 -6.90
C THR A 93 -16.81 -6.62 -8.21
N GLN A 94 -16.61 -7.93 -8.24
CA GLN A 94 -16.27 -8.69 -9.44
C GLN A 94 -16.95 -10.06 -9.38
N GLY A 95 -18.02 -10.23 -10.17
CA GLY A 95 -18.87 -11.41 -10.07
C GLY A 95 -19.50 -11.51 -8.68
N GLU A 96 -19.29 -12.64 -8.01
CA GLU A 96 -19.78 -12.87 -6.64
C GLU A 96 -18.82 -12.37 -5.55
N ASN A 97 -17.60 -11.98 -5.93
CA ASN A 97 -16.59 -11.49 -4.99
C ASN A 97 -16.74 -9.99 -4.76
N SER A 98 -16.51 -9.55 -3.52
CA SER A 98 -16.46 -8.12 -3.19
C SER A 98 -15.42 -7.82 -2.12
N ILE A 99 -14.83 -6.64 -2.21
CA ILE A 99 -13.87 -6.11 -1.24
C ILE A 99 -14.14 -4.62 -1.02
N ASP A 100 -13.72 -4.06 0.12
CA ASP A 100 -13.79 -2.61 0.31
C ASP A 100 -12.85 -1.90 -0.68
N VAL A 101 -13.34 -0.84 -1.32
CA VAL A 101 -12.54 -0.05 -2.28
C VAL A 101 -11.39 0.69 -1.59
N VAL A 102 -11.55 1.02 -0.31
CA VAL A 102 -10.50 1.58 0.54
C VAL A 102 -9.99 0.53 1.52
N ASP A 103 -8.68 0.51 1.75
CA ASP A 103 -8.04 -0.26 2.81
C ASP A 103 -6.95 0.56 3.50
N GLY A 104 -6.55 0.16 4.70
CA GLY A 104 -5.52 0.88 5.42
C GLY A 104 -5.13 0.30 6.77
N VAL A 105 -4.08 0.86 7.32
CA VAL A 105 -3.65 0.65 8.71
C VAL A 105 -3.16 1.97 9.28
N ALA A 106 -3.39 2.17 10.57
CA ALA A 106 -2.82 3.28 11.31
C ALA A 106 -1.79 2.73 12.31
N SER A 107 -0.71 3.47 12.49
CA SER A 107 0.34 3.15 13.45
C SER A 107 0.82 4.41 14.15
N VAL A 108 1.33 4.26 15.36
CA VAL A 108 1.79 5.36 16.21
C VAL A 108 3.09 5.01 16.93
N ASP A 109 3.92 6.02 17.17
CA ASP A 109 5.08 5.90 18.05
C ASP A 109 4.68 5.66 19.50
N GLU A 110 5.65 5.29 20.34
CA GLU A 110 5.45 5.04 21.76
C GLU A 110 4.94 6.28 22.51
N THR A 111 5.23 7.48 21.99
CA THR A 111 4.81 8.75 22.59
C THR A 111 3.34 9.08 22.31
N GLY A 112 2.75 8.47 21.28
CA GLY A 112 1.41 8.77 20.81
C GLY A 112 1.29 10.05 19.96
N LYS A 113 2.42 10.61 19.49
CA LYS A 113 2.48 11.91 18.78
C LYS A 113 2.82 11.78 17.32
N THR A 114 3.62 10.79 16.94
CA THR A 114 4.02 10.54 15.55
C THR A 114 3.18 9.41 15.00
N TRP A 115 2.35 9.71 14.00
CA TRP A 115 1.43 8.76 13.40
C TRP A 115 1.79 8.53 11.94
N SER A 116 1.59 7.30 11.48
CA SER A 116 1.60 6.94 10.07
C SER A 116 0.29 6.26 9.72
N ILE A 117 -0.40 6.77 8.70
CA ILE A 117 -1.64 6.17 8.17
C ILE A 117 -1.35 5.70 6.74
N ALA A 118 -1.39 4.39 6.53
CA ALA A 118 -1.39 3.81 5.19
C ALA A 118 -2.83 3.79 4.66
N LEU A 119 -3.02 4.35 3.47
CA LEU A 119 -4.28 4.45 2.75
C LEU A 119 -4.10 3.79 1.38
N ILE A 120 -5.00 2.90 1.02
CA ILE A 120 -5.04 2.22 -0.27
C ILE A 120 -6.35 2.59 -0.97
N ASN A 121 -6.25 3.06 -2.21
CA ASN A 121 -7.36 3.08 -3.16
C ASN A 121 -7.22 1.87 -4.10
N ARG A 122 -8.15 0.91 -4.01
CA ARG A 122 -8.17 -0.29 -4.86
C ARG A 122 -8.89 -0.09 -6.19
N HIS A 123 -9.56 1.06 -6.39
CA HIS A 123 -10.28 1.31 -7.62
C HIS A 123 -9.30 1.38 -8.82
N PRO A 124 -9.55 0.65 -9.92
CA PRO A 124 -8.62 0.58 -11.05
C PRO A 124 -8.48 1.91 -11.82
N SER A 125 -9.55 2.72 -11.92
CA SER A 125 -9.56 3.95 -12.73
C SER A 125 -10.02 5.25 -12.03
N GLU A 126 -10.82 5.16 -10.96
CA GLU A 126 -11.39 6.31 -10.25
C GLU A 126 -10.54 6.74 -9.05
N SER A 127 -10.50 8.05 -8.83
CA SER A 127 -9.99 8.59 -7.57
C SER A 127 -11.04 8.39 -6.49
N ILE A 128 -10.61 8.11 -5.26
CA ILE A 128 -11.53 7.94 -4.13
C ILE A 128 -11.33 9.06 -3.11
N THR A 129 -12.43 9.64 -2.67
CA THR A 129 -12.46 10.67 -1.63
C THR A 129 -12.55 10.00 -0.27
N CYS A 130 -11.56 10.21 0.60
CA CYS A 130 -11.53 9.64 1.95
C CYS A 130 -11.70 10.72 3.01
N ALA A 131 -12.63 10.55 3.94
CA ALA A 131 -12.73 11.34 5.16
C ALA A 131 -11.99 10.63 6.31
N VAL A 132 -10.93 11.24 6.82
CA VAL A 132 -10.08 10.71 7.88
C VAL A 132 -10.25 11.53 9.17
N ASN A 133 -10.68 10.85 10.22
CA ASN A 133 -10.86 11.39 11.56
C ASN A 133 -9.95 10.69 12.57
N MET A 134 -9.38 11.45 13.49
CA MET A 134 -8.62 10.95 14.65
C MET A 134 -9.42 11.30 15.92
N GLY A 135 -10.05 10.30 16.52
CA GLY A 135 -11.10 10.49 17.52
C GLY A 135 -12.27 11.29 16.93
N ASP A 136 -12.66 12.36 17.62
CA ASP A 136 -13.72 13.28 17.19
C ASP A 136 -13.20 14.48 16.37
N LYS A 137 -11.92 14.45 15.98
CA LYS A 137 -11.29 15.54 15.22
C LYS A 137 -11.02 15.10 13.79
N SER A 138 -11.52 15.88 12.85
CA SER A 138 -11.15 15.73 11.45
C SER A 138 -9.74 16.23 11.21
N LEU A 139 -8.94 15.43 10.50
CA LEU A 139 -7.58 15.81 10.16
C LEU A 139 -7.60 17.03 9.24
N ASN A 140 -6.77 18.04 9.49
CA ASN A 140 -6.78 19.27 8.68
C ASN A 140 -5.35 19.78 8.49
N GLY A 141 -5.00 20.13 7.25
CA GLY A 141 -3.69 20.65 6.88
C GLY A 141 -2.99 19.85 5.79
N LYS A 142 -1.73 20.21 5.51
CA LYS A 142 -0.88 19.52 4.52
C LYS A 142 0.11 18.62 5.24
N PHE A 143 0.07 17.33 4.96
CA PHE A 143 0.92 16.33 5.60
C PHE A 143 1.90 15.72 4.60
N PRO A 144 3.18 15.54 4.98
CA PRO A 144 4.11 14.74 4.19
C PRO A 144 3.56 13.33 3.98
N ALA A 145 3.67 12.82 2.76
CA ALA A 145 3.28 11.47 2.44
C ALA A 145 4.18 10.88 1.36
N THR A 146 4.34 9.56 1.38
CA THR A 146 4.93 8.82 0.27
C THR A 146 3.81 8.11 -0.47
N ILE A 147 3.68 8.33 -1.79
CA ILE A 147 2.64 7.71 -2.63
C ILE A 147 3.24 6.82 -3.72
N LEU A 148 2.69 5.62 -3.88
CA LEU A 148 2.96 4.69 -4.97
C LEU A 148 1.69 4.56 -5.80
N THR A 149 1.77 4.90 -7.09
CA THR A 149 0.69 4.84 -8.08
C THR A 149 1.32 4.84 -9.48
N ALA A 150 0.53 4.63 -10.53
CA ALA A 150 0.99 4.61 -11.90
C ALA A 150 -0.07 5.18 -12.86
N ASP A 151 0.19 5.08 -14.16
CA ASP A 151 -0.74 5.43 -15.23
C ASP A 151 -1.78 4.31 -15.51
N SER A 152 -1.52 3.08 -15.06
CA SER A 152 -2.45 1.96 -15.14
C SER A 152 -2.17 0.92 -14.04
N PRO A 153 -3.19 0.15 -13.62
CA PRO A 153 -2.99 -0.97 -12.68
C PRO A 153 -2.03 -2.05 -13.20
N GLU A 154 -1.89 -2.18 -14.52
CA GLU A 154 -0.97 -3.09 -15.20
C GLU A 154 0.43 -2.51 -15.36
N ALA A 155 0.72 -1.29 -14.90
CA ALA A 155 2.05 -0.71 -15.01
C ALA A 155 3.08 -1.48 -14.19
N PHE A 156 4.25 -1.78 -14.78
CA PHE A 156 5.31 -2.58 -14.17
C PHE A 156 6.70 -2.02 -14.53
N ASN A 157 7.71 -2.44 -13.76
CA ASN A 157 9.12 -2.14 -14.04
C ASN A 157 9.75 -3.28 -14.83
N SER A 158 10.50 -2.94 -15.88
CA SER A 158 11.26 -3.89 -16.70
C SER A 158 12.76 -3.60 -16.65
N ILE A 159 13.57 -4.41 -17.34
CA ILE A 159 15.01 -4.13 -17.48
C ILE A 159 15.22 -2.81 -18.24
N GLU A 160 14.37 -2.52 -19.22
CA GLU A 160 14.44 -1.35 -20.08
C GLU A 160 13.93 -0.09 -19.38
N ASN A 161 12.93 -0.25 -18.50
CA ASN A 161 12.33 0.83 -17.73
C ASN A 161 12.24 0.42 -16.23
N PRO A 162 13.38 0.42 -15.50
CA PRO A 162 13.45 -0.12 -14.15
C PRO A 162 12.73 0.73 -13.09
N ASP A 163 12.45 2.00 -13.39
CA ASP A 163 11.87 2.98 -12.47
C ASP A 163 10.55 3.59 -13.01
N ARG A 164 9.82 2.90 -13.89
CA ARG A 164 8.53 3.38 -14.42
C ARG A 164 7.50 3.59 -13.30
N VAL A 165 7.47 2.66 -12.35
CA VAL A 165 6.61 2.66 -11.16
C VAL A 165 7.51 2.73 -9.94
N ALA A 166 7.49 3.87 -9.26
CA ALA A 166 8.28 4.14 -8.07
C ALA A 166 7.53 5.11 -7.14
N PRO A 167 7.74 5.01 -5.82
CA PRO A 167 7.10 5.89 -4.86
C PRO A 167 7.63 7.32 -5.01
N LYS A 168 6.75 8.29 -4.78
CA LYS A 168 7.05 9.72 -4.81
C LYS A 168 6.71 10.35 -3.47
N GLU A 169 7.57 11.24 -3.00
CA GLU A 169 7.26 12.08 -1.84
C GLU A 169 6.33 13.22 -2.28
N VAL A 170 5.22 13.39 -1.57
CA VAL A 170 4.17 14.37 -1.84
C VAL A 170 3.71 15.03 -0.54
N LYS A 171 2.85 16.04 -0.66
CA LYS A 171 2.08 16.57 0.47
C LYS A 171 0.60 16.37 0.17
N LEU A 172 -0.08 15.56 0.99
CA LEU A 172 -1.52 15.40 0.88
C LEU A 172 -2.22 16.49 1.68
N MET A 173 -3.20 17.12 1.05
CA MET A 173 -4.03 18.13 1.67
C MET A 173 -5.27 17.45 2.27
N PHE A 174 -5.50 17.72 3.54
CA PHE A 174 -6.71 17.33 4.26
C PHE A 174 -7.51 18.58 4.58
N GLU A 175 -8.75 18.64 4.10
CA GLU A 175 -9.68 19.70 4.41
C GLU A 175 -10.89 19.12 5.12
N LYS A 176 -11.09 19.47 6.39
CA LYS A 176 -12.16 18.87 7.23
C LYS A 176 -12.13 17.33 7.21
N GLY A 177 -10.92 16.76 7.24
CA GLY A 177 -10.68 15.31 7.19
C GLY A 177 -10.60 14.74 5.77
N VAL A 178 -11.00 15.48 4.75
CA VAL A 178 -11.13 14.95 3.39
C VAL A 178 -9.80 14.99 2.64
N VAL A 179 -9.40 13.86 2.05
CA VAL A 179 -8.25 13.70 1.16
C VAL A 179 -8.65 12.90 -0.08
N ASN A 180 -8.09 13.25 -1.24
CA ASN A 180 -8.29 12.51 -2.48
C ASN A 180 -7.13 11.56 -2.72
N LEU A 181 -7.44 10.29 -2.97
CA LEU A 181 -6.48 9.25 -3.34
C LEU A 181 -6.59 8.97 -4.84
N PRO A 182 -5.49 9.06 -5.61
CA PRO A 182 -5.49 8.66 -7.01
C PRO A 182 -5.94 7.21 -7.20
N PRO A 183 -6.35 6.81 -8.42
CA PRO A 183 -6.64 5.42 -8.74
C PRO A 183 -5.47 4.50 -8.40
N HIS A 184 -5.79 3.25 -8.05
CA HIS A 184 -4.83 2.17 -7.80
C HIS A 184 -3.59 2.64 -7.03
N SER A 185 -3.79 3.28 -5.88
CA SER A 185 -2.71 3.95 -5.14
C SER A 185 -2.53 3.42 -3.73
N LEU A 186 -1.28 3.49 -3.26
CA LEU A 186 -0.89 3.33 -1.86
C LEU A 186 -0.24 4.63 -1.39
N ALA A 187 -0.79 5.26 -0.37
CA ALA A 187 -0.20 6.44 0.27
C ALA A 187 0.08 6.14 1.75
N ILE A 188 1.27 6.50 2.25
CA ILE A 188 1.56 6.53 3.69
C ILE A 188 1.73 7.98 4.11
N VAL A 189 0.80 8.48 4.92
CA VAL A 189 0.75 9.85 5.40
C VAL A 189 1.35 9.95 6.80
N HIS A 190 2.25 10.90 7.00
CA HIS A 190 2.89 11.16 8.28
C HIS A 190 2.27 12.35 8.98
N ILE A 191 1.79 12.13 10.21
CA ILE A 191 1.07 13.13 10.99
C ILE A 191 1.79 13.30 12.32
N MET A 192 2.15 14.54 12.65
CA MET A 192 2.67 14.90 13.95
C MET A 192 1.60 15.68 14.71
N LEU A 193 1.13 15.11 15.82
CA LEU A 193 0.16 15.75 16.69
C LEU A 193 0.88 16.50 17.82
N THR A 194 0.33 17.64 18.21
CA THR A 194 0.80 18.42 19.36
C THR A 194 0.38 17.79 20.71
N MET A 195 -0.62 16.90 20.71
CA MET A 195 -1.10 16.14 21.86
C MET A 195 -1.29 14.67 21.50
N LYS A 196 -1.36 13.78 22.51
CA LYS A 196 -1.54 12.34 22.32
C LYS A 196 -2.85 12.07 21.56
N GLY A 197 -2.76 11.43 20.40
CA GLY A 197 -3.93 11.04 19.61
C GLY A 197 -4.63 9.80 20.19
N SER A 198 -5.90 9.62 19.83
CA SER A 198 -6.64 8.38 20.02
C SER A 198 -7.27 7.95 18.69
N ALA A 199 -7.49 6.64 18.53
CA ALA A 199 -8.24 5.91 17.48
C ALA A 199 -8.53 6.60 16.13
N VAL A 200 -8.29 5.92 15.02
CA VAL A 200 -8.51 6.49 13.67
C VAL A 200 -9.76 5.90 13.02
N LYS A 201 -10.51 6.72 12.29
CA LYS A 201 -11.66 6.33 11.45
C LYS A 201 -11.47 6.86 10.03
N ILE A 202 -11.71 6.03 9.02
CA ILE A 202 -11.65 6.40 7.60
C ILE A 202 -12.98 6.03 6.94
N ASN A 203 -13.59 6.99 6.26
CA ASN A 203 -14.79 6.76 5.45
C ASN A 203 -14.47 7.06 3.97
N GLY A 204 -14.60 6.07 3.09
CA GLY A 204 -14.49 6.24 1.64
C GLY A 204 -15.84 6.65 1.04
N MET A 205 -15.83 7.72 0.25
CA MET A 205 -16.98 8.21 -0.53
C MET A 205 -16.56 8.24 -2.01
N GLU A 206 -17.48 7.84 -2.90
CA GLU A 206 -17.32 7.97 -4.36
C GLU A 206 -17.33 9.45 -4.79
#